data_AF-A0AAI9Y188-F1
#
_entry.id   AF-A0AAI9Y188-F1
#
_cell.length_a   1.000
_cell.length_b   1.000
_cell.length_c   1.000
_cell.angle_alpha   90.00
_cell.angle_beta   90.00
_cell.angle_gamma   90.00
#
_symmetry.space_group_name_H-M   'P 1'
#
loop_
_entity.id
_entity.type
_entity.pdbx_description
1 polymer ?
#
loop_
_entity_poly.entity_id
_entity_poly.type
_entity_poly.pdbx_seq_one_letter_code
_entity_poly.pdbx_strand_id
1 'polypeptide(L)'
;MAHADDFEYAPLISILAPFHDALVPSDVVEKLSVFPGEHMYETAAFSPPHDSVPRNITTWLSANLTIGAESYDEDTLGGPREDPSQWSTAVVQWARNDGSVGYAVLHGTEEALNVDVSPGHLSLSYPRGNSTSIFTFLVSSNPLGGKRDISGLDDLEGIQVSVSGSVNPQPGIGFCGLVGGTCSIIHGFEFWNITFVMPGDSSAVPSIELDIKSIIG
;
A
#
# COMPACT_ATOMS: atom_id res chain seq x y z
N MET A 1 -27.86 17.73 19.80
CA MET A 1 -26.40 17.78 19.76
C MET A 1 -25.97 16.46 19.17
N ALA A 2 -25.86 16.38 17.85
CA ALA A 2 -25.55 15.17 17.11
C ALA A 2 -24.32 15.48 16.25
N HIS A 3 -23.16 15.40 16.91
CA HIS A 3 -21.82 15.45 16.35
C HIS A 3 -21.09 14.29 17.03
N ALA A 4 -21.50 13.07 16.71
CA ALA A 4 -20.81 11.87 17.16
C ALA A 4 -19.51 11.66 16.34
N ASP A 5 -19.53 12.09 15.08
CA ASP A 5 -18.36 12.12 14.18
C ASP A 5 -17.25 13.01 14.75
N ASP A 6 -17.59 14.16 15.34
CA ASP A 6 -16.59 14.97 16.06
C ASP A 6 -15.98 14.22 17.27
N PHE A 7 -16.52 13.09 17.75
CA PHE A 7 -15.89 12.30 18.81
C PHE A 7 -14.91 11.25 18.28
N GLU A 8 -14.64 11.22 16.97
CA GLU A 8 -13.65 10.33 16.35
C GLU A 8 -12.22 10.58 16.86
N TYR A 9 -11.93 11.78 17.41
CA TYR A 9 -10.67 12.07 18.08
C TYR A 9 -10.67 11.74 19.59
N ALA A 10 -11.77 11.23 20.16
CA ALA A 10 -11.82 10.85 21.57
C ALA A 10 -10.82 9.74 21.98
N PRO A 11 -10.48 8.77 21.11
CA PRO A 11 -9.35 7.87 21.37
C PRO A 11 -8.02 8.63 21.50
N LEU A 12 -7.82 9.73 20.76
CA LEU A 12 -6.63 10.58 20.90
C LEU A 12 -6.63 11.34 22.24
N ILE A 13 -7.78 11.90 22.66
CA ILE A 13 -7.91 12.51 24.00
C ILE A 13 -7.60 11.47 25.10
N SER A 14 -8.10 10.25 24.91
CA SER A 14 -7.88 9.14 25.82
C SER A 14 -6.37 8.86 25.90
N ILE A 15 -5.71 8.56 24.78
CA ILE A 15 -4.27 8.29 24.73
C ILE A 15 -3.42 9.43 25.33
N LEU A 16 -3.82 10.69 25.17
CA LEU A 16 -3.11 11.86 25.71
C LEU A 16 -3.40 12.13 27.20
N ALA A 17 -4.34 11.42 27.81
CA ALA A 17 -4.62 11.59 29.23
C ALA A 17 -3.48 10.98 30.06
N PRO A 18 -2.95 11.68 31.09
CA PRO A 18 -1.80 11.19 31.88
C PRO A 18 -1.99 9.82 32.53
N PHE A 19 -3.23 9.37 32.70
CA PHE A 19 -3.51 8.04 33.22
C PHE A 19 -3.26 6.92 32.19
N HIS A 20 -3.41 7.20 30.89
CA HIS A 20 -3.10 6.23 29.84
C HIS A 20 -1.59 6.08 29.64
N ASP A 21 -0.80 7.15 29.82
CA ASP A 21 0.67 7.05 29.83
C ASP A 21 1.14 6.03 30.89
N ALA A 22 0.46 5.98 32.04
CA ALA A 22 0.76 5.01 33.09
C ALA A 22 0.36 3.55 32.75
N LEU A 23 -0.45 3.33 31.71
CA LEU A 23 -0.86 2.01 31.22
C LEU A 23 0.08 1.46 30.15
N VAL A 24 0.90 2.31 29.51
CA VAL A 24 1.86 1.87 28.50
C VAL A 24 3.17 1.49 29.19
N PRO A 25 3.61 0.22 29.12
CA PRO A 25 4.89 -0.19 29.71
C PRO A 25 6.06 0.62 29.17
N SER A 26 7.03 0.95 30.03
CA SER A 26 8.18 1.77 29.63
C SER A 26 8.99 1.15 28.50
N ASP A 27 9.06 -0.18 28.41
CA ASP A 27 9.74 -0.87 27.32
C ASP A 27 9.00 -0.73 25.97
N VAL A 28 7.67 -0.58 25.98
CA VAL A 28 6.87 -0.28 24.79
C VAL A 28 7.15 1.16 24.34
N VAL A 29 7.15 2.12 25.27
CA VAL A 29 7.49 3.52 24.97
C VAL A 29 8.89 3.62 24.36
N GLU A 30 9.86 2.92 24.92
CA GLU A 30 11.23 2.87 24.40
C GLU A 30 11.27 2.35 22.96
N LYS A 31 10.59 1.22 22.68
CA LYS A 31 10.47 0.64 21.32
C LYS A 31 9.81 1.58 20.30
N LEU A 32 8.91 2.46 20.74
CA LEU A 32 8.26 3.45 19.86
C LEU A 32 9.13 4.69 19.61
N SER A 33 10.17 4.91 20.42
CA SER A 33 11.02 6.11 20.34
C SER A 33 12.29 5.92 19.50
N VAL A 34 12.70 4.69 19.25
CA VAL A 34 13.95 4.37 18.56
C VAL A 34 13.66 3.36 17.46
N PHE A 35 13.94 3.74 16.21
CA PHE A 35 13.91 2.78 15.12
C PHE A 35 15.10 1.80 15.27
N PRO A 36 14.86 0.48 15.41
CA PRO A 36 15.90 -0.48 15.76
C PRO A 36 16.85 -0.82 14.61
N GLY A 37 16.68 -0.19 13.45
CA GLY A 37 17.36 -0.52 12.21
C GLY A 37 16.50 -1.37 11.28
N GLU A 38 17.08 -1.73 10.14
CA GLU A 38 16.40 -2.52 9.11
C GLU A 38 16.00 -3.91 9.61
N HIS A 39 14.75 -4.31 9.40
CA HIS A 39 14.25 -5.62 9.83
C HIS A 39 13.01 -6.08 9.05
N MET A 40 12.74 -7.38 9.15
CA MET A 40 11.49 -8.00 8.72
C MET A 40 10.54 -8.14 9.90
N TYR A 41 9.25 -8.03 9.64
CA TYR A 41 8.17 -8.37 10.55
C TYR A 41 7.20 -9.30 9.84
N GLU A 42 6.88 -10.42 10.46
CA GLU A 42 5.96 -11.43 9.95
C GLU A 42 4.90 -11.73 11.00
N THR A 43 3.65 -11.78 10.56
CA THR A 43 2.51 -12.18 11.39
C THR A 43 1.41 -12.75 10.52
N ALA A 44 0.31 -13.18 11.13
CA ALA A 44 -0.86 -13.62 10.38
C ALA A 44 -2.16 -13.17 11.03
N ALA A 45 -3.19 -13.02 10.20
CA ALA A 45 -4.56 -12.77 10.60
C ALA A 45 -5.49 -13.82 9.97
N PHE A 46 -6.65 -14.06 10.57
CA PHE A 46 -7.63 -14.99 10.02
C PHE A 46 -9.04 -14.57 10.42
N SER A 47 -9.91 -14.39 9.43
CA SER A 47 -11.28 -13.93 9.58
C SER A 47 -12.29 -14.84 8.86
N PRO A 48 -12.57 -16.06 9.38
CA PRO A 48 -13.66 -16.89 8.89
C PRO A 48 -15.04 -16.19 9.01
N PRO A 49 -15.98 -16.46 8.09
CA PRO A 49 -15.87 -17.42 6.98
C PRO A 49 -15.17 -16.89 5.74
N HIS A 50 -14.82 -15.60 5.72
CA HIS A 50 -14.34 -14.90 4.53
C HIS A 50 -12.97 -15.35 4.05
N ASP A 51 -12.11 -15.78 4.98
CA ASP A 51 -10.80 -16.31 4.67
C ASP A 51 -10.83 -17.84 4.56
N SER A 52 -10.37 -18.38 3.42
CA SER A 52 -10.19 -19.83 3.25
C SER A 52 -8.87 -20.32 3.87
N VAL A 53 -7.90 -19.42 4.02
CA VAL A 53 -6.58 -19.63 4.66
C VAL A 53 -6.18 -18.39 5.47
N PRO A 54 -5.32 -18.51 6.49
CA PRO A 54 -4.77 -17.35 7.18
C PRO A 54 -4.06 -16.40 6.22
N ARG A 55 -4.26 -15.10 6.43
CA ARG A 55 -3.55 -14.03 5.74
C ARG A 55 -2.17 -13.91 6.33
N ASN A 56 -1.11 -14.13 5.54
CA ASN A 56 0.26 -13.96 6.00
C ASN A 56 0.70 -12.54 5.68
N ILE A 57 1.01 -11.77 6.72
CA ILE A 57 1.42 -10.37 6.63
C ILE A 57 2.94 -10.34 6.78
N THR A 58 3.62 -9.80 5.77
CA THR A 58 5.07 -9.63 5.76
C THR A 58 5.40 -8.17 5.49
N THR A 59 6.23 -7.59 6.34
CA THR A 59 6.69 -6.21 6.21
C THR A 59 8.20 -6.15 6.32
N TRP A 60 8.83 -5.52 5.35
CA TRP A 60 10.20 -5.05 5.44
C TRP A 60 10.21 -3.57 5.82
N LEU A 61 10.98 -3.23 6.85
CA LEU A 61 11.15 -1.85 7.31
C LEU A 61 12.61 -1.43 7.19
N SER A 62 12.85 -0.30 6.54
CA SER A 62 14.12 0.43 6.57
C SER A 62 13.88 1.89 6.97
N ALA A 63 14.96 2.66 7.14
CA ALA A 63 14.85 4.05 7.58
C ALA A 63 14.08 4.95 6.60
N ASN A 64 14.24 4.72 5.28
CA ASN A 64 13.73 5.60 4.24
C ASN A 64 12.74 4.92 3.28
N LEU A 65 12.47 3.63 3.47
CA LEU A 65 11.58 2.82 2.63
C LEU A 65 10.99 1.67 3.44
N THR A 66 9.68 1.52 3.41
CA THR A 66 8.94 0.40 4.00
C THR A 66 8.08 -0.26 2.93
N ILE A 67 8.02 -1.58 2.97
CA ILE A 67 7.19 -2.40 2.07
C ILE A 67 6.46 -3.40 2.94
N GLY A 68 5.14 -3.39 2.90
CA GLY A 68 4.30 -4.35 3.61
C GLY A 68 3.23 -4.92 2.69
N ALA A 69 3.00 -6.22 2.77
CA ALA A 69 1.94 -6.86 2.02
C ALA A 69 1.37 -8.06 2.77
N GLU A 70 0.15 -8.45 2.43
CA GLU A 70 -0.50 -9.64 2.95
C GLU A 70 -0.97 -10.57 1.84
N SER A 71 -0.71 -11.88 1.97
CA SER A 71 -1.34 -12.88 1.12
C SER A 71 -2.76 -13.14 1.60
N TYR A 72 -3.67 -13.44 0.68
CA TYR A 72 -5.04 -13.81 1.03
C TYR A 72 -5.65 -14.75 -0.01
N ASP A 73 -6.62 -15.52 0.44
CA ASP A 73 -7.55 -16.27 -0.40
C ASP A 73 -8.93 -16.11 0.24
N GLU A 74 -9.70 -15.20 -0.33
CA GLU A 74 -10.99 -14.75 0.19
C GLU A 74 -12.14 -15.35 -0.62
N ASP A 75 -13.32 -15.41 -0.01
CA ASP A 75 -14.57 -15.83 -0.67
C ASP A 75 -15.23 -14.73 -1.51
N THR A 76 -14.85 -13.47 -1.25
CA THR A 76 -15.43 -12.27 -1.86
C THR A 76 -14.36 -11.18 -1.95
N LEU A 77 -14.34 -10.42 -3.05
CA LEU A 77 -13.40 -9.31 -3.23
C LEU A 77 -13.55 -8.24 -2.14
N GLY A 78 -12.45 -7.91 -1.46
CA GLY A 78 -12.44 -6.92 -0.37
C GLY A 78 -12.78 -7.52 1.01
N GLY A 79 -12.75 -8.85 1.13
CA GLY A 79 -12.94 -9.59 2.37
C GLY A 79 -14.30 -9.33 3.04
N PRO A 80 -14.38 -9.41 4.39
CA PRO A 80 -15.62 -9.22 5.14
C PRO A 80 -16.33 -7.88 4.92
N ARG A 81 -15.60 -6.88 4.41
CA ARG A 81 -16.13 -5.56 4.11
C ARG A 81 -16.79 -5.49 2.73
N GLU A 82 -16.42 -6.40 1.83
CA GLU A 82 -16.88 -6.45 0.43
C GLU A 82 -16.61 -5.13 -0.33
N ASP A 83 -15.55 -4.41 0.06
CA ASP A 83 -15.21 -3.10 -0.49
C ASP A 83 -13.71 -3.00 -0.79
N PRO A 84 -13.30 -3.18 -2.06
CA PRO A 84 -11.88 -3.08 -2.45
C PRO A 84 -11.34 -1.65 -2.34
N SER A 85 -12.18 -0.63 -2.15
CA SER A 85 -11.74 0.77 -2.03
C SER A 85 -11.27 1.13 -0.62
N GLN A 86 -11.65 0.33 0.40
CA GLN A 86 -11.24 0.49 1.80
C GLN A 86 -10.09 -0.45 2.19
N TRP A 87 -9.63 -1.26 1.23
CA TRP A 87 -8.75 -2.39 1.46
C TRP A 87 -7.40 -2.14 0.78
N SER A 88 -6.28 -2.38 1.49
CA SER A 88 -4.93 -2.09 1.00
C SER A 88 -3.98 -3.22 1.37
N THR A 89 -3.91 -4.22 0.50
CA THR A 89 -3.21 -5.50 0.75
C THR A 89 -1.72 -5.46 0.46
N ALA A 90 -1.25 -4.41 -0.21
CA ALA A 90 0.17 -4.10 -0.34
C ALA A 90 0.37 -2.59 -0.28
N VAL A 91 1.37 -2.17 0.48
CA VAL A 91 1.67 -0.77 0.78
C VAL A 91 3.19 -0.57 0.70
N VAL A 92 3.60 0.45 -0.03
CA VAL A 92 4.97 0.96 -0.05
C VAL A 92 4.95 2.40 0.45
N GLN A 93 5.84 2.74 1.38
CA GLN A 93 6.02 4.12 1.83
C GLN A 93 7.50 4.50 1.79
N TRP A 94 7.80 5.73 1.42
CA TRP A 94 9.17 6.19 1.32
C TRP A 94 9.35 7.64 1.76
N ALA A 95 10.54 7.96 2.25
CA ALA A 95 10.92 9.32 2.59
C ALA A 95 11.14 10.16 1.31
N ARG A 96 10.88 11.47 1.42
CA ARG A 96 11.20 12.48 0.39
C ARG A 96 12.10 13.57 0.95
N ASN A 97 12.76 14.32 0.07
CA ASN A 97 13.74 15.34 0.46
C ASN A 97 13.15 16.48 1.29
N ASP A 98 11.87 16.77 1.13
CA ASP A 98 11.15 17.80 1.90
C ASP A 98 10.67 17.32 3.29
N GLY A 99 10.99 16.07 3.65
CA GLY A 99 10.56 15.42 4.88
C GLY A 99 9.14 14.84 4.83
N SER A 100 8.45 14.94 3.69
CA SER A 100 7.16 14.26 3.48
C SER A 100 7.34 12.78 3.19
N VAL A 101 6.22 12.04 3.22
CA VAL A 101 6.18 10.60 2.93
C VAL A 101 5.39 10.36 1.64
N GLY A 102 6.04 9.68 0.70
CA GLY A 102 5.36 9.11 -0.46
C GLY A 102 4.69 7.78 -0.11
N TYR A 103 3.62 7.44 -0.82
CA TYR A 103 2.99 6.13 -0.68
C TYR A 103 2.53 5.57 -2.03
N ALA A 104 2.48 4.25 -2.12
CA ALA A 104 1.78 3.50 -3.15
C ALA A 104 1.02 2.36 -2.48
N VAL A 105 -0.27 2.23 -2.78
CA VAL A 105 -1.11 1.15 -2.25
C VAL A 105 -1.72 0.36 -3.40
N LEU A 106 -1.71 -0.97 -3.30
CA LEU A 106 -2.40 -1.83 -4.26
C LEU A 106 -3.91 -1.66 -4.10
N HIS A 107 -4.58 -1.33 -5.19
CA HIS A 107 -6.03 -1.44 -5.32
C HIS A 107 -6.36 -2.79 -5.93
N GLY A 108 -6.56 -3.79 -5.06
CA GLY A 108 -6.75 -5.18 -5.46
C GLY A 108 -8.05 -5.41 -6.23
N THR A 109 -7.98 -6.19 -7.30
CA THR A 109 -9.16 -6.54 -8.14
C THR A 109 -9.46 -8.04 -8.14
N GLU A 110 -8.73 -8.82 -7.37
CA GLU A 110 -8.81 -10.29 -7.36
C GLU A 110 -8.98 -10.81 -5.92
N GLU A 111 -9.68 -11.93 -5.79
CA GLU A 111 -10.05 -12.58 -4.51
C GLU A 111 -8.91 -13.41 -3.89
N ALA A 112 -7.81 -13.59 -4.61
CA ALA A 112 -6.64 -14.28 -4.08
C ALA A 112 -5.36 -13.56 -4.53
N LEU A 113 -4.43 -13.39 -3.60
CA LEU A 113 -3.13 -12.76 -3.81
C LEU A 113 -2.06 -13.55 -3.05
N ASN A 114 -1.02 -13.96 -3.76
CA ASN A 114 0.22 -14.39 -3.13
C ASN A 114 1.20 -13.22 -3.11
N VAL A 115 1.97 -13.11 -2.02
CA VAL A 115 2.94 -12.03 -1.82
C VAL A 115 4.29 -12.61 -1.42
N ASP A 116 5.36 -11.96 -1.87
CA ASP A 116 6.71 -12.11 -1.31
C ASP A 116 7.29 -10.70 -1.09
N VAL A 117 7.78 -10.46 0.13
CA VAL A 117 8.35 -9.17 0.52
C VAL A 117 9.76 -9.45 1.03
N SER A 118 10.73 -8.73 0.47
CA SER A 118 12.11 -8.77 0.91
C SER A 118 12.75 -7.38 0.78
N PRO A 119 14.00 -7.17 1.23
CA PRO A 119 14.61 -5.86 1.18
C PRO A 119 14.60 -5.20 -0.20
N GLY A 120 13.85 -4.11 -0.32
CA GLY A 120 13.69 -3.34 -1.55
C GLY A 120 12.88 -4.04 -2.62
N HIS A 121 12.12 -5.09 -2.30
CA HIS A 121 11.45 -5.93 -3.29
C HIS A 121 10.02 -6.30 -2.85
N LEU A 122 9.10 -6.22 -3.79
CA LEU A 122 7.70 -6.64 -3.64
C LEU A 122 7.28 -7.49 -4.85
N SER A 123 6.95 -8.75 -4.58
CA SER A 123 6.33 -9.68 -5.53
C SER A 123 4.86 -9.84 -5.23
N LEU A 124 4.02 -9.75 -6.25
CA LEU A 124 2.58 -9.97 -6.16
C LEU A 124 2.14 -10.90 -7.29
N SER A 125 1.30 -11.89 -6.98
CA SER A 125 0.65 -12.70 -8.01
C SER A 125 -0.79 -13.04 -7.68
N TYR A 126 -1.65 -13.03 -8.69
CA TYR A 126 -3.05 -13.39 -8.57
C TYR A 126 -3.28 -14.84 -9.03
N PRO A 127 -3.24 -15.85 -8.14
CA PRO A 127 -3.34 -17.25 -8.53
C PRO A 127 -4.69 -17.64 -9.17
N ARG A 128 -5.75 -16.85 -8.92
CA ARG A 128 -7.07 -17.00 -9.56
C ARG A 128 -7.29 -16.05 -10.75
N GLY A 129 -6.34 -15.16 -10.99
CA GLY A 129 -6.39 -14.19 -12.07
C GLY A 129 -6.13 -14.79 -13.45
N ASN A 130 -6.30 -13.99 -14.49
CA ASN A 130 -6.08 -14.39 -15.88
C ASN A 130 -5.60 -13.19 -16.74
N SER A 131 -5.62 -13.31 -18.07
CA SER A 131 -5.21 -12.23 -18.99
C SER A 131 -6.00 -10.92 -18.86
N THR A 132 -7.14 -10.89 -18.16
CA THR A 132 -7.89 -9.66 -17.87
C THR A 132 -7.52 -9.01 -16.54
N SER A 133 -6.71 -9.69 -15.70
CA SER A 133 -6.28 -9.16 -14.42
C SER A 133 -5.35 -7.96 -14.61
N ILE A 134 -5.42 -7.02 -13.67
CA ILE A 134 -4.64 -5.78 -13.68
C ILE A 134 -4.05 -5.53 -12.29
N PHE A 135 -2.89 -4.89 -12.24
CA PHE A 135 -2.32 -4.39 -10.99
C PHE A 135 -2.39 -2.88 -11.00
N THR A 136 -3.24 -2.32 -10.13
CA THR A 136 -3.40 -0.86 -10.01
C THR A 136 -2.84 -0.39 -8.68
N PHE A 137 -1.94 0.58 -8.72
CA PHE A 137 -1.41 1.24 -7.55
C PHE A 137 -1.96 2.67 -7.46
N LEU A 138 -2.48 3.03 -6.28
CA LEU A 138 -2.86 4.39 -5.94
C LEU A 138 -1.63 5.05 -5.32
N VAL A 139 -1.05 6.01 -6.04
CA VAL A 139 0.25 6.61 -5.71
C VAL A 139 0.06 8.07 -5.30
N SER A 140 0.74 8.48 -4.23
CA SER A 140 0.63 9.85 -3.75
C SER A 140 1.23 10.86 -4.73
N SER A 141 0.65 12.06 -4.78
CA SER A 141 1.26 13.16 -5.53
C SER A 141 2.64 13.52 -4.95
N ASN A 142 3.55 13.94 -5.82
CA ASN A 142 4.78 14.58 -5.42
C ASN A 142 4.50 15.87 -4.62
N PRO A 143 5.41 16.30 -3.74
CA PRO A 143 5.23 17.48 -2.92
C PRO A 143 5.06 18.77 -3.73
N LEU A 144 4.63 19.84 -3.06
CA LEU A 144 4.56 21.16 -3.68
C LEU A 144 5.97 21.62 -4.05
N GLY A 145 6.16 22.08 -5.30
CA GLY A 145 7.47 22.47 -5.83
C GLY A 145 8.22 21.36 -6.57
N GLY A 146 7.80 20.09 -6.41
CA GLY A 146 8.25 18.97 -7.23
C GLY A 146 7.53 18.87 -8.58
N LYS A 147 7.97 17.92 -9.43
CA LYS A 147 7.28 17.61 -10.69
C LYS A 147 5.88 17.06 -10.38
N ARG A 148 4.83 17.78 -10.79
CA ARG A 148 3.44 17.41 -10.45
C ARG A 148 2.86 16.37 -11.39
N ASP A 149 3.13 16.50 -12.68
CA ASP A 149 2.65 15.56 -13.70
C ASP A 149 3.55 14.32 -13.75
N ILE A 150 2.98 13.16 -13.44
CA ILE A 150 3.67 11.88 -13.49
C ILE A 150 3.36 11.23 -14.84
N SER A 151 4.39 11.02 -15.65
CA SER A 151 4.30 10.36 -16.96
C SER A 151 4.95 8.98 -17.00
N GLY A 152 5.68 8.62 -15.94
CA GLY A 152 6.35 7.35 -15.74
C GLY A 152 6.81 7.21 -14.29
N LEU A 153 7.29 6.03 -13.92
CA LEU A 153 7.78 5.76 -12.56
C LEU A 153 9.02 6.60 -12.20
N ASP A 154 9.80 7.00 -13.20
CA ASP A 154 10.97 7.89 -13.02
C ASP A 154 10.60 9.29 -12.53
N ASP A 155 9.33 9.68 -12.64
CA ASP A 155 8.84 10.96 -12.14
C ASP A 155 8.47 10.92 -10.65
N LEU A 156 8.48 9.74 -10.02
CA LEU A 156 8.18 9.60 -8.60
C LEU A 156 9.33 10.13 -7.75
N GLU A 157 9.07 11.17 -6.95
CA GLU A 157 10.12 11.80 -6.16
C GLU A 157 10.48 10.94 -4.95
N GLY A 158 11.78 10.68 -4.74
CA GLY A 158 12.32 9.99 -3.56
C GLY A 158 12.58 8.50 -3.73
N ILE A 159 12.19 7.90 -4.86
CA ILE A 159 12.46 6.48 -5.17
C ILE A 159 12.82 6.25 -6.63
N GLN A 160 13.42 5.08 -6.88
CA GLN A 160 13.53 4.46 -8.20
C GLN A 160 12.83 3.11 -8.16
N VAL A 161 12.06 2.80 -9.22
CA VAL A 161 11.28 1.57 -9.32
C VAL A 161 11.60 0.87 -10.63
N SER A 162 11.94 -0.41 -10.56
CA SER A 162 12.00 -1.30 -11.72
C SER A 162 10.86 -2.30 -11.66
N VAL A 163 10.23 -2.57 -12.80
CA VAL A 163 9.07 -3.46 -12.90
C VAL A 163 9.41 -4.67 -13.74
N SER A 164 9.06 -5.85 -13.25
CA SER A 164 9.06 -7.10 -14.02
C SER A 164 7.85 -7.98 -13.67
N GLY A 165 7.88 -9.26 -14.03
CA GLY A 165 6.73 -10.17 -13.89
C GLY A 165 6.08 -10.50 -15.23
N SER A 166 4.80 -10.89 -15.20
CA SER A 166 4.05 -11.29 -16.40
C SER A 166 3.23 -10.15 -17.02
N VAL A 167 3.09 -9.02 -16.33
CA VAL A 167 2.46 -7.79 -16.84
C VAL A 167 3.31 -7.10 -17.92
N ASN A 168 2.69 -6.22 -18.72
CA ASN A 168 3.42 -5.24 -19.50
C ASN A 168 4.08 -4.22 -18.54
N PRO A 169 5.41 -4.05 -18.55
CA PRO A 169 6.10 -3.16 -17.62
C PRO A 169 5.81 -1.67 -17.85
N GLN A 170 5.19 -1.30 -18.97
CA GLN A 170 4.77 0.08 -19.22
C GLN A 170 3.33 0.30 -18.71
N PRO A 171 3.13 1.09 -17.64
CA PRO A 171 1.81 1.29 -17.09
C PRO A 171 0.99 2.33 -17.86
N GLY A 172 -0.33 2.24 -17.75
CA GLY A 172 -1.21 3.39 -17.92
C GLY A 172 -1.14 4.26 -16.67
N ILE A 173 -1.05 5.58 -16.85
CA ILE A 173 -0.98 6.54 -15.74
C ILE A 173 -2.06 7.60 -15.90
N GLY A 174 -2.77 7.90 -14.82
CA GLY A 174 -3.80 8.93 -14.80
C GLY A 174 -3.94 9.58 -13.42
N PHE A 175 -4.19 10.88 -13.38
CA PHE A 175 -4.44 11.58 -12.13
C PHE A 175 -5.93 11.50 -11.78
N CYS A 176 -6.28 11.13 -10.55
CA CYS A 176 -7.63 11.20 -10.01
C CYS A 176 -7.71 12.37 -9.05
N GLY A 177 -8.35 13.47 -9.47
CA GLY A 177 -8.40 14.73 -8.73
C GLY A 177 -9.82 15.18 -8.42
N LEU A 178 -9.96 16.07 -7.43
CA LEU A 178 -11.23 16.69 -7.03
C LEU A 178 -11.74 17.67 -8.09
N VAL A 179 -10.83 18.32 -8.82
CA VAL A 179 -11.13 19.41 -9.77
C VAL A 179 -10.68 19.08 -11.21
N GLY A 180 -10.50 17.79 -11.52
CA GLY A 180 -10.07 17.33 -12.83
C GLY A 180 -9.33 15.99 -12.75
N GLY A 181 -8.74 15.58 -13.87
CA GLY A 181 -8.07 14.29 -13.98
C GLY A 181 -8.80 13.32 -14.91
N THR A 182 -8.31 12.10 -14.96
CA THR A 182 -8.79 11.04 -15.87
C THR A 182 -9.62 9.97 -15.16
N CYS A 183 -9.76 10.07 -13.84
CA CYS A 183 -10.44 9.09 -13.00
C CYS A 183 -11.04 9.74 -11.75
N SER A 184 -11.95 9.01 -11.09
CA SER A 184 -12.60 9.44 -9.85
C SER A 184 -11.71 9.21 -8.64
N ILE A 185 -11.79 10.14 -7.69
CA ILE A 185 -11.19 10.00 -6.35
C ILE A 185 -11.85 8.88 -5.53
N ILE A 186 -11.12 8.37 -4.55
CA ILE A 186 -11.59 7.36 -3.58
C ILE A 186 -11.53 8.00 -2.20
N HIS A 187 -12.64 7.96 -1.45
CA HIS A 187 -12.75 8.52 -0.10
C HIS A 187 -12.29 9.98 0.05
N GLY A 188 -12.42 10.81 -1.00
CA GLY A 188 -11.99 12.21 -0.93
C GLY A 188 -10.50 12.45 -1.21
N PHE A 189 -9.71 11.40 -1.49
CA PHE A 189 -8.27 11.51 -1.70
C PHE A 189 -7.91 11.60 -3.18
N GLU A 190 -7.01 12.53 -3.50
CA GLU A 190 -6.39 12.66 -4.83
C GLU A 190 -5.14 11.78 -4.92
N PHE A 191 -4.96 11.10 -6.05
CA PHE A 191 -3.83 10.20 -6.28
C PHE A 191 -3.54 10.03 -7.76
N TRP A 192 -2.34 9.54 -8.06
CA TRP A 192 -1.98 8.99 -9.37
C TRP A 192 -2.37 7.53 -9.42
N ASN A 193 -3.21 7.17 -10.37
CA ASN A 193 -3.57 5.82 -10.71
C ASN A 193 -2.53 5.27 -11.70
N ILE A 194 -1.79 4.25 -11.28
CA ILE A 194 -0.78 3.58 -12.10
C ILE A 194 -1.23 2.13 -12.31
N THR A 195 -1.64 1.78 -13.52
CA THR A 195 -2.20 0.47 -13.86
C THR A 195 -1.27 -0.29 -14.81
N PHE A 196 -0.88 -1.49 -14.39
CA PHE A 196 -0.20 -2.48 -15.22
C PHE A 196 -1.21 -3.52 -15.69
N VAL A 197 -1.15 -3.87 -16.97
CA VAL A 197 -2.07 -4.81 -17.60
C VAL A 197 -1.33 -6.03 -18.10
N MET A 198 -1.99 -7.18 -18.07
CA MET A 198 -1.47 -8.38 -18.71
C MET A 198 -1.39 -8.21 -20.24
N PRO A 199 -0.39 -8.81 -20.92
CA PRO A 199 -0.39 -8.94 -22.36
C PRO A 199 -1.66 -9.68 -22.84
N GLY A 200 -2.23 -9.23 -23.97
CA GLY A 200 -3.39 -9.89 -24.56
C GLY A 200 -3.12 -11.38 -24.83
N ASP A 201 -4.12 -12.22 -24.53
CA ASP A 201 -4.08 -13.68 -24.69
C ASP A 201 -3.00 -14.42 -23.86
N SER A 202 -2.41 -13.76 -22.85
CA SER A 202 -1.45 -14.41 -21.95
C SER A 202 -2.10 -15.55 -21.16
N SER A 203 -1.44 -16.71 -21.12
CA SER A 203 -1.81 -17.84 -20.27
C SER A 203 -0.96 -17.91 -18.99
N ALA A 204 -0.08 -16.94 -18.75
CA ALA A 204 0.71 -16.87 -17.54
C ALA A 204 -0.16 -16.47 -16.36
N VAL A 205 0.20 -16.93 -15.16
CA VAL A 205 -0.39 -16.41 -13.92
C VAL A 205 -0.06 -14.91 -13.82
N PRO A 206 -1.03 -14.02 -13.59
CA PRO A 206 -0.77 -12.60 -13.44
C PRO A 206 0.17 -12.33 -12.27
N SER A 207 1.27 -11.66 -12.54
CA SER A 207 2.27 -11.29 -11.55
C SER A 207 2.97 -9.98 -11.89
N ILE A 208 3.34 -9.25 -10.85
CA ILE A 208 4.18 -8.05 -10.93
C ILE A 208 5.25 -8.12 -9.85
N GLU A 209 6.45 -7.74 -10.24
CA GLU A 209 7.63 -7.66 -9.38
C GLU A 209 8.10 -6.21 -9.37
N LEU A 210 8.29 -5.63 -8.18
CA LEU A 210 8.77 -4.26 -8.00
C LEU A 210 10.08 -4.28 -7.22
N ASP A 211 11.16 -3.86 -7.87
CA ASP A 211 12.42 -3.53 -7.20
C ASP A 211 12.46 -2.03 -6.93
N ILE A 212 12.51 -1.67 -5.65
CA ILE A 212 12.31 -0.30 -5.16
C ILE A 212 13.54 0.12 -4.36
N LYS A 213 14.09 1.28 -4.72
CA LYS A 213 15.23 1.87 -4.03
C LYS A 213 14.89 3.28 -3.60
N SER A 214 15.10 3.59 -2.32
CA SER A 214 15.11 4.99 -1.89
C SER A 214 16.34 5.69 -2.49
N ILE A 215 16.14 6.92 -2.96
CA ILE A 215 17.23 7.82 -3.36
C ILE A 215 17.55 8.86 -2.28
N ILE A 216 16.89 8.76 -1.13
CA ILE A 216 17.16 9.58 0.05
C ILE A 216 18.31 8.93 0.81
N GLY A 217 19.39 9.70 0.98
CA GLY A 217 20.59 9.30 1.72
C GLY A 217 20.46 9.36 3.23
#